data_AF-A0AAN8DUK2-F1
#
_entry.id   AF-A0AAN8DUK2-F1
#
_cell.length_a   1.000
_cell.length_b   1.000
_cell.length_c   1.000
_cell.angle_alpha   90.00
_cell.angle_beta   90.00
_cell.angle_gamma   90.00
#
_symmetry.space_group_name_H-M   'P 1'
#
loop_
_entity.id
_entity.type
_entity.pdbx_description
1 polymer ?
#
loop_
_entity_poly.entity_id
_entity_poly.type
_entity_poly.pdbx_seq_one_letter_code
_entity_poly.pdbx_strand_id
1 'polypeptide(L)'
;MSSAETAEEHPSPFANISAVVSDHSYLPTRFGGLVENALVYIAGFVVRQILRKLSCDVCRASLVRDAVPSSFDESYHLLALNNNGGQVIPSQGTVKVLSAAERGIRQASTRQAPKGSTVTYIVREEIGTEDVFQLGEHIEETQFGIDNHYSTCCHWLCF
;
A
#
# COMPACT_ATOMS: atom_id res chain seq x y z
N MET A 1 -49.66 14.98 54.70
CA MET A 1 -48.39 15.68 54.98
C MET A 1 -47.36 15.13 54.01
N SER A 2 -46.91 15.95 53.07
CA SER A 2 -46.05 15.55 51.95
C SER A 2 -44.59 15.69 52.36
N SER A 3 -43.80 14.62 52.31
CA SER A 3 -42.35 14.67 52.51
C SER A 3 -41.69 15.07 51.19
N ALA A 4 -41.03 16.23 51.17
CA ALA A 4 -40.15 16.63 50.09
C ALA A 4 -38.77 16.02 50.33
N GLU A 5 -38.39 15.03 49.52
CA GLU A 5 -37.01 14.55 49.45
C GLU A 5 -36.16 15.62 48.78
N THR A 6 -35.25 16.23 49.54
CA THR A 6 -34.22 17.13 49.01
C THR A 6 -33.21 16.28 48.24
N ALA A 7 -33.25 16.37 46.91
CA ALA A 7 -32.23 15.83 46.05
C ALA A 7 -30.92 16.62 46.27
N GLU A 8 -30.05 16.09 47.12
CA GLU A 8 -28.67 16.56 47.27
C GLU A 8 -27.93 16.30 45.95
N GLU A 9 -27.79 17.35 45.15
CA GLU A 9 -27.10 17.34 43.87
C GLU A 9 -25.59 17.19 44.14
N HIS A 10 -25.10 15.94 44.17
CA HIS A 10 -23.68 15.68 44.33
C HIS A 10 -22.89 16.30 43.17
N PRO A 11 -21.90 17.17 43.44
CA PRO A 11 -21.10 17.77 42.38
C PRO A 11 -20.37 16.67 41.61
N SER A 12 -20.49 16.70 40.28
CA SER A 12 -19.81 15.77 39.39
C SER A 12 -18.32 15.71 39.73
N PRO A 13 -17.73 14.52 39.94
CA PRO A 13 -16.30 14.39 40.20
C PRO A 13 -15.44 14.85 39.00
N PHE A 14 -16.06 15.12 37.85
CA PHE A 14 -15.42 15.62 36.64
C PHE A 14 -15.56 17.14 36.45
N ALA A 15 -16.18 17.88 37.39
CA ALA A 15 -16.45 19.31 37.25
C ALA A 15 -15.19 20.18 37.10
N ASN A 16 -14.02 19.69 37.54
CA ASN A 16 -12.72 20.37 37.39
C ASN A 16 -11.77 19.70 36.40
N ILE A 17 -12.21 18.63 35.74
CA ILE A 17 -11.44 18.05 34.65
C ILE A 17 -11.90 18.80 33.41
N SER A 18 -11.18 19.87 33.07
CA SER A 18 -11.20 20.35 31.70
C SER A 18 -10.65 19.18 30.87
N ALA A 19 -11.56 18.32 30.41
CA ALA A 19 -11.26 17.43 29.32
C ALA A 19 -11.01 18.37 28.14
N VAL A 20 -9.78 18.87 28.04
CA VAL A 20 -9.12 18.99 26.77
C VAL A 20 -9.15 17.56 26.24
N VAL A 21 -10.28 17.21 25.64
CA VAL A 21 -10.31 16.25 24.57
C VAL A 21 -9.42 16.91 23.55
N SER A 22 -8.11 16.67 23.68
CA SER A 22 -7.23 16.78 22.54
C SER A 22 -7.96 15.97 21.50
N ASP A 23 -8.42 16.67 20.47
CA ASP A 23 -9.04 16.09 19.31
C ASP A 23 -7.96 15.22 18.69
N HIS A 24 -7.79 14.03 19.26
CA HIS A 24 -6.84 13.04 18.80
C HIS A 24 -7.44 12.62 17.48
N SER A 25 -6.97 13.25 16.42
CA SER A 25 -7.23 12.84 15.06
C SER A 25 -6.62 11.44 14.94
N TYR A 26 -7.41 10.41 15.28
CA TYR A 26 -7.04 9.00 15.08
C TYR A 26 -6.88 8.69 13.59
N LEU A 27 -7.33 9.60 12.74
CA LEU A 27 -7.02 9.62 11.33
C LEU A 27 -5.67 10.32 11.14
N PRO A 28 -4.69 9.68 10.49
CA PRO A 28 -3.48 10.35 10.08
C PRO A 28 -3.86 11.67 9.39
N THR A 29 -3.36 12.79 9.91
CA THR A 29 -3.64 14.17 9.44
C THR A 29 -3.19 14.42 8.00
N ARG A 30 -2.71 13.37 7.31
CA ARG A 30 -2.34 13.34 5.91
C ARG A 30 -3.18 12.27 5.24
N PHE A 31 -4.07 12.69 4.34
CA PHE A 31 -4.78 11.82 3.39
C PHE A 31 -3.83 10.87 2.63
N GLY A 32 -2.53 11.18 2.54
CA GLY A 32 -1.49 10.28 2.02
C GLY A 32 -1.55 8.89 2.64
N GLY A 33 -1.57 8.81 3.98
CA GLY A 33 -1.54 7.51 4.68
C GLY A 33 -2.69 6.59 4.27
N LEU A 34 -3.89 7.13 4.01
CA LEU A 34 -5.03 6.34 3.55
C LEU A 34 -4.84 5.85 2.10
N VAL A 35 -4.36 6.71 1.20
CA VAL A 35 -4.09 6.34 -0.19
C VAL A 35 -3.00 5.30 -0.27
N GLU A 36 -1.91 5.46 0.47
CA GLU A 36 -0.82 4.48 0.50
C GLU A 36 -1.28 3.14 1.09
N ASN A 37 -2.09 3.16 2.15
CA ASN A 37 -2.68 1.92 2.71
C ASN A 37 -3.62 1.22 1.73
N ALA A 38 -4.47 1.98 1.03
CA ALA A 38 -5.34 1.44 0.00
C ALA A 38 -4.52 0.87 -1.17
N LEU A 39 -3.46 1.55 -1.58
CA LEU A 39 -2.57 1.12 -2.64
C LEU A 39 -1.87 -0.19 -2.27
N VAL A 40 -1.31 -0.32 -1.07
CA VAL A 40 -0.67 -1.56 -0.60
C VAL A 40 -1.66 -2.71 -0.54
N TYR A 41 -2.89 -2.45 -0.10
CA TYR A 41 -3.96 -3.44 -0.12
C TYR A 41 -4.27 -3.90 -1.56
N ILE A 42 -4.47 -2.97 -2.50
CA ILE A 42 -4.69 -3.29 -3.92
C ILE A 42 -3.48 -4.04 -4.51
N ALA A 43 -2.26 -3.65 -4.15
CA ALA A 43 -1.02 -4.29 -4.58
C ALA A 43 -1.00 -5.78 -4.23
N GLY A 44 -1.45 -6.16 -3.02
CA GLY A 44 -1.57 -7.57 -2.64
C GLY A 44 -2.49 -8.38 -3.57
N PHE A 45 -3.58 -7.76 -4.07
CA PHE A 45 -4.45 -8.39 -5.07
C PHE A 45 -3.79 -8.50 -6.44
N VAL A 46 -3.14 -7.41 -6.91
CA VAL A 46 -2.45 -7.36 -8.20
C VAL A 46 -1.35 -8.43 -8.27
N VAL A 47 -0.49 -8.48 -7.25
CA VAL A 47 0.58 -9.50 -7.16
C VAL A 47 -0.01 -10.90 -7.20
N ARG A 48 -1.10 -11.17 -6.46
CA ARG A 48 -1.77 -12.48 -6.52
C ARG A 48 -2.21 -12.88 -7.93
N GLN A 49 -2.62 -11.94 -8.77
CA GLN A 49 -2.96 -12.23 -10.17
C GLN A 49 -1.70 -12.47 -11.02
N ILE A 50 -0.64 -11.69 -10.83
CA ILE A 50 0.63 -11.83 -11.55
C ILE A 50 1.29 -13.17 -11.21
N LEU A 51 1.28 -13.57 -9.94
CA LEU A 51 1.76 -14.88 -9.47
C LEU A 51 0.97 -16.07 -10.02
N ARG A 52 -0.08 -15.89 -10.82
CA ARG A 52 -0.69 -17.00 -11.58
C ARG A 52 -0.14 -17.14 -12.99
N LYS A 53 0.52 -16.10 -13.49
CA LYS A 53 1.02 -15.97 -14.87
C LYS A 53 2.55 -16.03 -14.95
N LEU A 54 3.23 -15.52 -13.92
CA LEU A 54 4.69 -15.45 -13.87
C LEU A 54 5.28 -16.82 -13.54
N SER A 55 6.15 -17.34 -14.41
CA SER A 55 6.78 -18.67 -14.27
C SER A 55 8.08 -18.67 -13.49
N CYS A 56 8.83 -17.56 -13.47
CA CYS A 56 10.14 -17.49 -12.79
C CYS A 56 9.99 -17.38 -11.27
N ASP A 57 10.46 -18.38 -10.53
CA ASP A 57 10.37 -18.41 -9.06
C ASP A 57 11.12 -17.27 -8.36
N VAL A 58 12.28 -16.86 -8.88
CA VAL A 58 13.04 -15.72 -8.34
C VAL A 58 12.23 -14.43 -8.47
N CYS A 59 11.65 -14.18 -9.65
CA CYS A 59 10.78 -13.02 -9.87
C CYS A 59 9.49 -13.10 -9.06
N ARG A 60 8.96 -14.30 -8.81
CA ARG A 60 7.78 -14.47 -7.94
C ARG A 60 8.10 -14.08 -6.50
N ALA A 61 9.26 -14.53 -6.00
CA ALA A 61 9.73 -14.22 -4.65
C ALA A 61 10.01 -12.72 -4.48
N SER A 62 10.57 -12.06 -5.49
CA SER A 62 10.89 -10.62 -5.40
C SER A 62 9.65 -9.70 -5.33
N LEU A 63 8.49 -10.16 -5.78
CA LEU A 63 7.24 -9.40 -5.73
C LEU A 63 6.56 -9.41 -4.35
N VAL A 64 6.96 -10.32 -3.46
CA VAL A 64 6.29 -10.58 -2.18
C VAL A 64 7.20 -10.33 -0.98
N ARG A 65 6.60 -10.22 0.20
CA ARG A 65 7.27 -10.18 1.48
C ARG A 65 6.71 -11.29 2.37
N ASP A 66 7.55 -11.89 3.21
CA ASP A 66 7.16 -13.00 4.08
C ASP A 66 6.19 -12.58 5.19
N ALA A 67 6.32 -11.34 5.68
CA ALA A 67 5.53 -10.84 6.79
C ALA A 67 5.21 -9.35 6.64
N VAL A 68 4.11 -8.94 7.28
CA VAL A 68 3.75 -7.52 7.38
C VAL A 68 4.79 -6.84 8.28
N PRO A 69 5.29 -5.67 7.90
CA PRO A 69 6.19 -4.90 8.74
C PRO A 69 5.55 -4.58 10.09
N SER A 70 6.34 -4.64 11.17
CA SER A 70 5.86 -4.33 12.52
C SER A 70 5.74 -2.82 12.80
N SER A 71 6.28 -1.99 11.92
CA SER A 71 6.30 -0.53 12.04
C SER A 71 4.95 0.07 11.66
N PHE A 72 4.39 0.87 12.58
CA PHE A 72 3.13 1.59 12.34
C PHE A 72 3.27 2.75 11.32
N ASP A 73 4.51 3.07 10.92
CA ASP A 73 4.80 4.08 9.90
C ASP A 73 4.78 3.51 8.48
N GLU A 74 4.70 2.19 8.31
CA GLU A 74 4.62 1.57 6.98
C GLU A 74 3.16 1.39 6.55
N SER A 75 2.85 1.67 5.28
CA SER A 75 1.49 1.73 4.73
C SER A 75 0.78 0.37 4.58
N TYR A 76 1.02 -0.59 5.49
CA TYR A 76 0.49 -1.95 5.46
C TYR A 76 -0.65 -2.20 6.46
N HIS A 77 -1.15 -1.17 7.15
CA HIS A 77 -2.13 -1.30 8.22
C HIS A 77 -3.45 -1.87 7.74
N LEU A 78 -3.96 -1.35 6.61
CA LEU A 78 -5.21 -1.86 6.04
C LEU A 78 -5.08 -3.34 5.65
N LEU A 79 -3.91 -3.73 5.15
CA LEU A 79 -3.63 -5.13 4.84
C LEU A 79 -3.61 -5.98 6.12
N ALA A 80 -2.98 -5.52 7.20
CA ALA A 80 -3.00 -6.24 8.48
C ALA A 80 -4.42 -6.39 9.06
N LEU A 81 -5.25 -5.34 8.95
CA LEU A 81 -6.58 -5.30 9.53
C LEU A 81 -7.62 -6.14 8.76
N ASN A 82 -7.50 -6.21 7.43
CA ASN A 82 -8.54 -6.78 6.57
C ASN A 82 -8.08 -7.99 5.75
N ASN A 83 -6.91 -8.56 6.04
CA ASN A 83 -6.48 -9.79 5.40
C ASN A 83 -7.16 -11.01 6.07
N ASN A 84 -8.12 -11.61 5.38
CA ASN A 84 -8.76 -12.87 5.79
C ASN A 84 -7.88 -14.11 5.52
N GLY A 85 -6.55 -13.96 5.55
CA GLY A 85 -5.55 -15.02 5.30
C GLY A 85 -5.30 -15.36 3.83
N GLY A 86 -5.92 -14.65 2.88
CA GLY A 86 -5.85 -14.97 1.44
C GLY A 86 -5.09 -13.95 0.59
N GLN A 87 -4.68 -12.82 1.17
CA GLN A 87 -4.05 -11.71 0.46
C GLN A 87 -2.53 -11.77 0.62
N VAL A 88 -1.85 -11.59 -0.51
CA VAL A 88 -0.38 -11.59 -0.57
C VAL A 88 0.13 -10.29 0.01
N ILE A 89 1.26 -10.36 0.73
CA ILE A 89 1.94 -9.18 1.25
C ILE A 89 2.94 -8.73 0.18
N PRO A 90 2.75 -7.56 -0.47
CA PRO A 90 3.62 -7.10 -1.53
C PRO A 90 4.98 -6.64 -0.99
N SER A 91 6.04 -6.86 -1.77
CA SER A 91 7.38 -6.32 -1.47
C SER A 91 7.42 -4.79 -1.59
N GLN A 92 8.43 -4.16 -0.99
CA GLN A 92 8.59 -2.70 -1.06
C GLN A 92 8.77 -2.23 -2.52
N GLY A 93 9.50 -2.99 -3.33
CA GLY A 93 9.67 -2.72 -4.76
C GLY A 93 8.35 -2.72 -5.53
N THR A 94 7.50 -3.72 -5.26
CA THR A 94 6.13 -3.78 -5.80
C THR A 94 5.33 -2.52 -5.44
N VAL A 95 5.34 -2.12 -4.17
CA VAL A 95 4.59 -0.94 -3.70
C VAL A 95 5.11 0.32 -4.39
N LYS A 96 6.43 0.47 -4.54
CA LYS A 96 7.05 1.59 -5.23
C LYS A 96 6.65 1.68 -6.70
N VAL A 97 6.66 0.56 -7.42
CA VAL A 97 6.24 0.47 -8.83
C VAL A 97 4.77 0.83 -8.99
N LEU A 98 3.90 0.26 -8.15
CA LEU A 98 2.47 0.56 -8.21
C LEU A 98 2.15 1.99 -7.79
N SER A 99 2.95 2.58 -6.90
CA SER A 99 2.83 4.00 -6.54
C SER A 99 3.16 4.91 -7.72
N ALA A 100 4.22 4.61 -8.47
CA ALA A 100 4.58 5.32 -9.69
C ALA A 100 3.50 5.14 -10.77
N ALA A 101 2.96 3.92 -10.92
CA ALA A 101 1.89 3.62 -11.86
C ALA A 101 0.61 4.41 -11.52
N GLU A 102 0.22 4.42 -10.24
CA GLU A 102 -0.93 5.18 -9.75
C GLU A 102 -0.77 6.68 -10.04
N ARG A 103 0.39 7.26 -9.73
CA ARG A 103 0.70 8.66 -10.03
C ARG A 103 0.60 8.95 -11.52
N GLY A 104 1.21 8.11 -12.36
CA GLY A 104 1.17 8.25 -13.81
C GLY A 104 -0.25 8.18 -14.36
N ILE A 105 -1.07 7.25 -13.85
CA ILE A 105 -2.49 7.14 -14.22
C ILE A 105 -3.26 8.38 -13.80
N ARG A 106 -3.08 8.85 -12.56
CA ARG A 106 -3.76 10.02 -12.02
C ARG A 106 -3.43 11.29 -12.81
N GLN A 107 -2.17 11.48 -13.19
CA GLN A 107 -1.72 12.64 -13.96
C GLN A 107 -2.20 12.61 -15.42
N ALA A 108 -2.25 11.43 -16.04
CA ALA A 108 -2.75 11.26 -17.40
C ALA A 108 -4.28 11.36 -17.50
N SER A 109 -4.98 11.11 -16.39
CA SER A 109 -6.45 11.01 -16.39
C SER A 109 -7.10 12.38 -16.26
N THR A 110 -7.48 12.97 -17.40
CA THR A 110 -8.51 14.03 -17.43
C THR A 110 -9.87 13.53 -17.89
N ARG A 111 -9.96 12.47 -18.73
CA ARG A 111 -11.23 11.80 -19.14
C ARG A 111 -11.13 10.33 -19.58
N GLN A 112 -9.94 9.79 -19.85
CA GLN A 112 -9.75 8.42 -20.36
C GLN A 112 -8.51 7.78 -19.72
N ALA A 113 -8.61 6.48 -19.39
CA ALA A 113 -7.50 5.74 -18.83
C ALA A 113 -6.32 5.67 -19.84
N PRO A 114 -5.07 5.91 -19.40
CA PRO A 114 -3.92 5.81 -20.29
C PRO A 114 -3.72 4.36 -20.75
N LYS A 115 -3.13 4.20 -21.93
CA LYS A 115 -2.66 2.89 -22.39
C LYS A 115 -1.59 2.41 -21.42
N GLY A 116 -1.58 1.14 -21.04
CA GLY A 116 -0.59 0.69 -20.06
C GLY A 116 0.86 0.77 -20.57
N SER A 117 1.11 0.85 -21.89
CA SER A 117 2.46 1.12 -22.41
C SER A 117 2.96 2.51 -22.02
N THR A 118 2.06 3.49 -21.94
CA THR A 118 2.33 4.82 -21.41
C THR A 118 2.62 4.75 -19.92
N VAL A 119 1.85 3.96 -19.17
CA VAL A 119 2.08 3.75 -17.73
C VAL A 119 3.43 3.08 -17.48
N THR A 120 3.78 2.04 -18.24
CA THR A 120 5.08 1.36 -18.15
C THR A 120 6.23 2.33 -18.45
N TYR A 121 6.08 3.21 -19.44
CA TYR A 121 7.09 4.23 -19.75
C TYR A 121 7.28 5.20 -18.57
N ILE A 122 6.19 5.77 -18.04
CA ILE A 122 6.24 6.71 -16.91
C ILE A 122 6.90 6.06 -15.69
N VAL A 123 6.49 4.84 -15.36
CA VAL A 123 7.03 4.07 -14.22
C VAL A 123 8.53 3.82 -14.40
N ARG A 124 8.97 3.48 -15.60
CA ARG A 124 10.40 3.27 -15.90
C ARG A 124 11.20 4.57 -15.78
N GLU A 125 10.65 5.68 -16.26
CA GLU A 125 11.31 6.98 -16.13
C GLU A 125 11.45 7.39 -14.65
N GLU A 126 10.43 7.12 -13.85
CA GLU A 126 10.42 7.49 -12.43
C GLU A 126 11.32 6.59 -11.56
N ILE A 127 11.36 5.28 -11.81
CA ILE A 127 12.21 4.36 -11.05
C ILE A 127 13.68 4.42 -11.54
N GLY A 128 13.89 4.72 -12.81
CA GLY A 128 15.22 4.77 -13.42
C GLY A 128 15.90 3.40 -13.45
N THR A 129 17.17 3.37 -13.05
CA THR A 129 18.04 2.17 -13.06
C THR A 129 18.11 1.46 -11.70
N GLU A 130 17.24 1.82 -10.77
CA GLU A 130 17.24 1.22 -9.42
C GLU A 130 16.73 -0.22 -9.47
N ASP A 131 17.46 -1.15 -8.84
CA ASP A 131 17.00 -2.53 -8.66
C ASP A 131 15.99 -2.63 -7.51
N VAL A 132 14.78 -2.12 -7.74
CA VAL A 132 13.71 -2.10 -6.73
C VAL A 132 13.24 -3.50 -6.31
N PHE A 133 13.49 -4.53 -7.13
CA PHE A 133 13.11 -5.91 -6.86
C PHE A 133 14.26 -6.74 -6.26
N GLN A 134 15.46 -6.14 -6.09
CA GLN A 134 16.63 -6.83 -5.55
C GLN A 134 16.98 -8.10 -6.34
N LEU A 135 16.83 -8.06 -7.66
CA LEU A 135 17.12 -9.19 -8.54
C LEU A 135 18.62 -9.38 -8.77
N GLY A 136 19.45 -8.34 -8.61
CA GLY A 136 20.90 -8.42 -8.77
C GLY A 136 21.30 -9.01 -10.12
N GLU A 137 22.14 -10.05 -10.10
CA GLU A 137 22.61 -10.75 -11.30
C GLU A 137 21.47 -11.45 -12.06
N HIS A 138 20.35 -11.77 -11.41
CA HIS A 138 19.18 -12.36 -12.06
C HIS A 138 18.53 -11.43 -13.10
N ILE A 139 18.83 -10.13 -13.08
CA ILE A 139 18.40 -9.20 -14.12
C ILE A 139 18.97 -9.61 -15.50
N GLU A 140 20.18 -10.14 -15.51
CA GLU A 140 20.95 -10.52 -16.70
C GLU A 140 20.74 -11.99 -17.10
N GLU A 141 20.24 -12.81 -16.16
CA GLU A 141 19.81 -14.18 -16.43
C GLU A 141 18.58 -14.15 -17.34
N THR A 142 18.77 -14.44 -18.62
CA THR A 142 17.69 -14.46 -19.60
C THR A 142 17.65 -15.83 -20.26
N GLN A 143 16.47 -16.45 -20.34
CA GLN A 143 16.31 -17.75 -21.01
C GLN A 143 16.62 -17.67 -22.52
N PHE A 144 16.54 -16.47 -23.11
CA PHE A 144 16.71 -16.22 -24.56
C PHE A 144 17.57 -15.01 -24.93
N GLY A 145 18.30 -14.37 -24.00
CA GLY A 145 19.16 -13.22 -24.31
C GLY A 145 18.45 -11.87 -24.50
N ILE A 146 17.11 -11.83 -24.43
CA ILE A 146 16.30 -10.65 -24.82
C ILE A 146 15.40 -10.17 -23.67
N ASP A 147 14.90 -11.08 -22.83
CA ASP A 147 13.94 -10.75 -21.78
C ASP A 147 14.64 -10.35 -20.48
N ASN A 148 14.78 -9.05 -20.24
CA ASN A 148 15.20 -8.54 -18.96
C ASN A 148 14.10 -8.81 -17.90
N HIS A 149 14.41 -9.67 -16.92
CA HIS A 149 13.47 -10.10 -15.87
C HIS A 149 12.92 -8.93 -15.03
N TYR A 150 13.71 -7.88 -14.81
CA TYR A 150 13.26 -6.63 -14.17
C TYR A 150 12.21 -5.91 -15.02
N SER A 151 12.46 -5.80 -16.34
CA SER A 151 11.50 -5.20 -17.28
C SER A 151 10.19 -5.97 -17.34
N THR A 152 10.25 -7.30 -17.24
CA THR A 152 9.09 -8.20 -17.18
C THR A 152 8.28 -7.96 -15.91
N CYS A 153 8.92 -7.91 -14.73
CA CYS A 153 8.24 -7.63 -13.47
C CYS A 153 7.53 -6.27 -13.47
N CYS A 154 8.21 -5.21 -13.92
CA CYS A 154 7.62 -3.88 -14.08
C CYS A 154 6.44 -3.87 -15.05
N HIS A 155 6.56 -4.58 -16.18
CA HIS A 155 5.48 -4.67 -17.17
C HIS A 155 4.23 -5.33 -16.60
N TRP A 156 4.39 -6.48 -15.92
CA TRP A 156 3.27 -7.19 -15.29
C TRP A 156 2.60 -6.39 -14.17
N LEU A 157 3.31 -5.52 -13.46
CA LEU A 157 2.69 -4.67 -12.44
C LEU A 157 1.87 -3.52 -13.04
N CYS A 158 2.11 -3.15 -14.29
CA CYS A 158 1.36 -2.10 -14.97
C CYS A 158 0.10 -2.62 -15.71
N PHE A 159 -0.19 -3.94 -15.71
CA PHE A 159 -1.22 -4.59 -16.55
C PHE A 159 -1.81 -5.88 -15.95
#